data_AF-A0A081HV09-F1
#
_entry.id   AF-A0A081HV09-F1
#
_cell.length_a   1.000
_cell.length_b   1.000
_cell.length_c   1.000
_cell.angle_alpha   90.00
_cell.angle_beta   90.00
_cell.angle_gamma   90.00
#
_symmetry.space_group_name_H-M   'P 1'
#
loop_
_entity.id
_entity.type
_entity.pdbx_description
1 polymer ?
#
loop_
_entity_poly.entity_id
_entity_poly.type
_entity_poly.pdbx_seq_one_letter_code
_entity_poly.pdbx_strand_id
1 'polypeptide(L)'
;MTTTSSMLESYPQDLGGGDTANVTACIEACIDCAQACTACADACLSEAAVDELRKCIRTCLDCSDICDVTGRVLSRHTGYDANLTRTVLETCAITCKSCADEC
;
A
#
# COMPACT_ATOMS: atom_id res chain seq x y z
N MET A 1 -2.21 19.15 -5.21
CA MET A 1 -3.36 18.66 -4.41
C MET A 1 -3.81 17.38 -5.07
N THR A 2 -3.74 16.26 -4.36
CA THR A 2 -4.08 14.94 -4.89
C THR A 2 -5.52 14.60 -4.53
N THR A 3 -6.10 13.58 -5.15
CA THR A 3 -7.43 13.09 -4.75
C THR A 3 -7.44 12.70 -3.27
N THR A 4 -6.41 12.02 -2.78
CA THR A 4 -6.28 11.64 -1.37
C THR A 4 -6.31 12.85 -0.44
N SER A 5 -5.47 13.86 -0.69
CA SER A 5 -5.42 15.05 0.17
C SER A 5 -6.76 15.81 0.18
N SER A 6 -7.38 16.00 -1.00
CA SER A 6 -8.69 16.66 -1.09
C SER A 6 -9.81 15.91 -0.38
N MET A 7 -9.81 14.57 -0.43
CA MET A 7 -10.81 13.75 0.25
C MET A 7 -10.63 13.75 1.77
N LEU A 8 -9.38 13.77 2.25
CA LEU A 8 -9.06 13.89 3.67
C LEU A 8 -9.46 15.26 4.23
N GLU A 9 -9.14 16.34 3.51
CA GLU A 9 -9.48 17.72 3.90
C GLU A 9 -11.01 17.96 3.95
N SER A 10 -11.78 17.25 3.13
CA SER A 10 -13.24 17.38 3.06
C SER A 10 -14.00 16.43 3.98
N TYR A 11 -13.31 15.58 4.75
CA TYR A 11 -13.96 14.68 5.71
C TYR A 11 -14.70 15.48 6.80
N PRO A 12 -15.99 15.18 7.08
CA PRO A 12 -16.86 16.07 7.87
C PRO A 12 -16.66 16.00 9.39
N GLN A 13 -15.84 15.09 9.92
CA GLN A 13 -15.58 14.94 11.36
C GLN A 13 -14.12 15.21 11.68
N ASP A 14 -13.83 15.53 12.95
CA ASP A 14 -12.46 15.65 13.42
C ASP A 14 -11.75 14.28 13.38
N LEU A 15 -10.56 14.25 12.77
CA LEU A 15 -9.69 13.09 12.68
C LEU A 15 -8.85 12.88 13.96
N GLY A 16 -9.12 13.66 15.01
CA GLY A 16 -8.55 13.47 16.34
C GLY A 16 -7.10 13.93 16.45
N GLY A 17 -6.70 14.93 15.66
CA GLY A 17 -5.36 15.52 15.69
C GLY A 17 -4.25 14.63 15.12
N GLY A 18 -4.59 13.59 14.36
CA GLY A 18 -3.62 12.76 13.63
C GLY A 18 -2.91 13.52 12.51
N ASP A 19 -1.69 13.11 12.17
CA ASP A 19 -0.90 13.69 11.08
C ASP A 19 -1.49 13.31 9.71
N THR A 20 -2.40 14.15 9.21
CA THR A 20 -3.07 13.95 7.91
C THR A 20 -2.09 13.96 6.75
N ALA A 21 -0.92 14.61 6.88
CA ALA A 21 0.10 14.60 5.85
C ALA A 21 0.75 13.21 5.74
N ASN A 22 1.09 12.58 6.88
CA ASN A 22 1.61 11.21 6.87
C ASN A 22 0.58 10.19 6.39
N VAL A 23 -0.69 10.35 6.76
CA VAL A 23 -1.77 9.47 6.25
C VAL A 23 -1.93 9.62 4.74
N THR A 24 -1.94 10.86 4.24
CA THR A 24 -2.00 11.15 2.80
C THR A 24 -0.83 10.49 2.06
N ALA A 25 0.39 10.73 2.51
CA ALA A 25 1.60 10.20 1.90
C ALA A 25 1.62 8.67 1.92
N CYS A 26 1.14 8.05 3.01
CA CYS A 26 1.08 6.59 3.12
C CYS A 26 0.05 5.99 2.14
N ILE A 27 -1.13 6.59 2.01
CA ILE A 27 -2.15 6.13 1.04
C ILE A 27 -1.61 6.24 -0.39
N GLU A 28 -0.99 7.37 -0.74
CA GLU A 28 -0.41 7.59 -2.06
C GLU A 28 0.72 6.59 -2.36
N ALA A 29 1.63 6.40 -1.40
CA ALA A 29 2.70 5.42 -1.53
C ALA A 29 2.16 3.99 -1.68
N CYS A 30 1.06 3.63 -1.01
CA CYS A 30 0.43 2.32 -1.18
C CYS A 30 -0.15 2.16 -2.59
N ILE A 31 -0.84 3.16 -3.13
CA ILE A 31 -1.42 3.12 -4.48
C ILE A 31 -0.31 2.99 -5.53
N ASP A 32 0.73 3.82 -5.42
CA ASP A 32 1.87 3.79 -6.34
C ASP A 32 2.63 2.46 -6.24
N CYS A 33 2.84 1.95 -5.02
CA CYS A 33 3.52 0.68 -4.80
C CYS A 33 2.71 -0.51 -5.33
N ALA A 34 1.38 -0.52 -5.16
CA ALA A 34 0.54 -1.57 -5.73
C ALA A 34 0.61 -1.61 -7.26
N GLN A 35 0.56 -0.44 -7.91
CA GLN A 35 0.74 -0.33 -9.35
C GLN A 35 2.13 -0.81 -9.79
N ALA A 36 3.19 -0.36 -9.10
CA ALA A 36 4.56 -0.74 -9.40
C ALA A 36 4.80 -2.24 -9.25
N CYS A 37 4.31 -2.86 -8.17
CA CYS A 37 4.46 -4.30 -7.94
C CYS A 37 3.67 -5.13 -8.96
N THR A 38 2.47 -4.68 -9.34
CA THR A 38 1.69 -5.33 -10.41
C THR A 38 2.44 -5.30 -11.74
N ALA A 39 3.01 -4.13 -12.11
CA ALA A 39 3.81 -4.00 -13.33
C ALA A 39 5.11 -4.82 -13.26
N CYS A 40 5.77 -4.87 -12.11
CA CYS A 40 6.98 -5.65 -11.91
C CYS A 40 6.72 -7.16 -12.06
N ALA A 41 5.62 -7.66 -11.47
CA ALA A 41 5.23 -9.06 -11.61
C ALA A 41 4.98 -9.44 -13.08
N ASP A 42 4.26 -8.60 -13.84
CA ASP A 42 4.00 -8.81 -15.28
C ASP A 42 5.28 -8.75 -16.12
N ALA A 43 6.18 -7.80 -15.83
CA ALA A 43 7.48 -7.72 -16.47
C ALA A 43 8.31 -8.98 -16.22
N CYS A 44 8.39 -9.45 -14.97
CA CYS A 44 9.11 -10.68 -14.62
C CYS A 44 8.54 -11.92 -15.33
N LEU A 45 7.23 -11.98 -15.58
CA LEU A 45 6.60 -13.05 -16.34
C LEU A 45 7.02 -13.06 -17.82
N SER A 46 7.45 -11.92 -18.34
CA SER A 46 7.88 -11.75 -19.73
C SER A 46 9.38 -12.00 -19.94
N GLU A 47 10.15 -12.18 -18.87
CA GLU A 47 11.59 -12.41 -18.94
C GLU A 47 11.93 -13.84 -19.37
N ALA A 48 13.03 -13.99 -20.12
CA ALA A 48 13.49 -15.30 -20.58
C ALA A 48 13.86 -16.26 -19.42
N ALA A 49 14.30 -15.69 -18.29
CA ALA A 49 14.69 -16.42 -17.08
C ALA A 49 13.57 -16.42 -16.01
N VAL A 50 12.30 -16.48 -16.40
CA VAL A 50 11.13 -16.47 -15.49
C VAL A 50 11.23 -17.49 -14.35
N ASP A 51 11.92 -18.61 -14.59
CA ASP A 51 12.13 -19.66 -13.59
C ASP A 51 12.88 -19.18 -12.34
N GLU A 52 13.79 -18.23 -12.51
CA GLU A 52 14.59 -17.60 -11.45
C GLU A 52 13.81 -16.47 -10.74
N LEU A 53 12.77 -15.93 -11.38
CA LEU A 53 11.99 -14.79 -10.89
C LEU A 53 10.69 -15.18 -10.18
N ARG A 54 10.41 -16.49 -10.01
CA ARG A 54 9.16 -16.96 -9.39
C ARG A 54 8.87 -16.34 -8.03
N LYS A 55 9.91 -16.16 -7.20
CA LYS A 55 9.76 -15.59 -5.86
C LYS A 55 9.54 -14.07 -5.92
N CYS A 56 10.22 -13.36 -6.83
CA CYS A 56 9.94 -11.96 -7.13
C CYS A 56 8.49 -11.77 -7.56
N ILE A 57 8.00 -12.52 -8.56
CA ILE A 57 6.61 -12.47 -9.03
C ILE A 57 5.64 -12.69 -7.86
N ARG A 58 5.85 -13.75 -7.06
CA ARG A 58 4.96 -14.07 -5.94
C ARG A 58 4.91 -12.94 -4.92
N THR A 59 6.07 -12.38 -4.57
CA THR A 59 6.17 -11.35 -3.54
C THR A 59 5.64 -10.01 -4.03
N CYS A 60 5.83 -9.66 -5.31
CA CYS A 60 5.20 -8.52 -5.96
C CYS A 60 3.67 -8.60 -5.93
N LEU A 61 3.10 -9.77 -6.21
CA LEU A 61 1.63 -9.96 -6.15
C LEU A 61 1.11 -9.81 -4.71
N ASP A 62 1.78 -10.43 -3.74
CA ASP A 62 1.41 -10.29 -2.31
C ASP A 62 1.54 -8.83 -1.84
N CYS A 63 2.58 -8.11 -2.28
CA CYS A 63 2.80 -6.70 -1.98
C CYS A 63 1.74 -5.80 -2.61
N SER A 64 1.34 -6.09 -3.86
CA SER A 64 0.28 -5.35 -4.54
C SER A 64 -1.03 -5.44 -3.76
N ASP A 65 -1.49 -6.65 -3.44
CA ASP A 65 -2.75 -6.87 -2.72
C ASP A 65 -2.74 -6.21 -1.33
N ILE A 66 -1.64 -6.32 -0.59
CA ILE A 66 -1.52 -5.77 0.75
C ILE A 66 -1.47 -4.23 0.73
N CYS A 67 -0.75 -3.63 -0.22
CA CYS A 67 -0.75 -2.18 -0.42
C CYS A 67 -2.16 -1.67 -0.76
N ASP A 68 -2.87 -2.37 -1.65
CA ASP A 68 -4.23 -2.01 -2.06
C ASP A 68 -5.23 -2.05 -0.88
N VAL A 69 -5.16 -3.10 -0.06
CA VAL A 69 -5.97 -3.22 1.17
C VAL A 69 -5.59 -2.12 2.16
N THR A 70 -4.30 -1.84 2.33
CA THR A 70 -3.81 -0.84 3.29
C THR A 70 -4.29 0.56 2.92
N GLY A 71 -4.14 0.98 1.66
CA GLY A 71 -4.66 2.27 1.19
C GLY A 71 -6.16 2.43 1.42
N ARG A 72 -6.94 1.37 1.18
CA ARG A 72 -8.40 1.37 1.44
C ARG A 72 -8.75 1.44 2.93
N VAL A 73 -7.98 0.79 3.81
CA VAL A 73 -8.18 0.86 5.26
C VAL A 73 -7.87 2.27 5.78
N LEU A 74 -6.74 2.84 5.37
CA LEU A 74 -6.32 4.19 5.77
C LEU A 74 -7.25 5.30 5.27
N SER A 75 -7.97 5.06 4.17
CA SER A 75 -8.95 6.00 3.62
C SER A 75 -10.28 6.03 4.38
N ARG A 76 -10.48 5.21 5.42
CA ARG A 76 -11.73 5.12 6.18
C ARG A 76 -11.54 5.61 7.62
N HIS A 77 -12.24 6.68 7.98
CA HIS A 77 -12.10 7.30 9.31
C HIS A 77 -13.32 7.09 10.21
N THR A 78 -14.47 6.71 9.65
CA THR A 78 -15.68 6.47 10.43
C THR A 78 -15.54 5.21 11.27
N GLY A 79 -15.77 5.33 12.59
CA GLY A 79 -15.62 4.20 13.52
C GLY A 79 -14.17 3.70 13.63
N TYR A 80 -13.20 4.63 13.55
CA TYR A 80 -11.78 4.34 13.54
C TYR A 80 -11.36 3.38 14.67
N ASP A 81 -10.74 2.25 14.27
CA ASP A 81 -10.08 1.30 15.15
C ASP A 81 -8.56 1.42 14.97
N ALA A 82 -7.89 1.93 16.00
CA ALA A 82 -6.45 2.15 16.00
C ALA A 82 -5.64 0.83 15.99
N ASN A 83 -6.17 -0.24 16.59
CA ASN A 83 -5.48 -1.54 16.63
C ASN A 83 -5.50 -2.17 15.24
N LEU A 84 -6.67 -2.16 14.58
CA LEU A 84 -6.80 -2.66 13.22
C LEU A 84 -5.89 -1.89 12.25
N THR A 85 -5.92 -0.56 12.31
CA THR A 85 -5.09 0.30 11.46
C THR A 85 -3.60 0.02 11.64
N ARG A 86 -3.15 -0.11 12.89
CA ARG A 86 -1.75 -0.45 13.21
C ARG A 86 -1.35 -1.81 12.62
N THR A 87 -2.16 -2.85 12.83
CA THR A 87 -1.85 -4.20 12.34
C THR A 87 -1.75 -4.24 10.82
N VAL A 88 -2.63 -3.53 10.11
CA VAL A 88 -2.59 -3.45 8.65
C VAL A 88 -1.33 -2.70 8.18
N LEU A 89 -0.98 -1.58 8.82
CA LEU A 89 0.25 -0.83 8.52
C LEU A 89 1.52 -1.66 8.74
N GLU A 90 1.61 -2.38 9.86
CA GLU A 90 2.74 -3.27 10.17
C GLU A 90 2.87 -4.39 9.11
N THR A 91 1.74 -4.98 8.71
CA THR A 91 1.70 -6.00 7.66
C THR A 91 2.16 -5.43 6.31
N CYS A 92 1.71 -4.23 5.96
CA CYS A 92 2.14 -3.53 4.75
C CYS A 92 3.65 -3.27 4.77
N ALA A 93 4.19 -2.73 5.87
CA ALA A 93 5.61 -2.44 6.00
C ALA A 93 6.49 -3.71 5.86
N ILE A 94 6.09 -4.82 6.50
CA ILE A 94 6.78 -6.10 6.39
C ILE A 94 6.76 -6.61 4.95
N THR A 95 5.60 -6.53 4.28
CA THR A 95 5.44 -7.02 2.91
C THR A 95 6.23 -6.17 1.92
N CYS A 96 6.14 -4.85 2.00
CA CYS A 96 6.92 -3.94 1.16
C CYS A 96 8.42 -4.20 1.32
N LYS A 97 8.89 -4.42 2.56
CA LYS A 97 10.29 -4.78 2.80
C LYS A 97 10.66 -6.11 2.15
N SER A 98 9.84 -7.15 2.34
CA SER A 98 10.10 -8.46 1.75
C SER A 98 10.11 -8.42 0.22
N CYS A 99 9.26 -7.60 -0.40
CA CYS A 99 9.22 -7.40 -1.83
C CYS A 99 10.47 -6.68 -2.32
N ALA A 100 10.85 -5.58 -1.65
CA ALA A 100 12.04 -4.80 -2.00
C ALA A 100 13.35 -5.57 -1.84
N ASP A 101 13.43 -6.50 -0.88
CA ASP A 101 14.62 -7.35 -0.70
C ASP A 101 14.74 -8.43 -1.81
N GLU A 102 13.68 -8.67 -2.60
CA GLU A 102 13.63 -9.67 -3.69
C GLU A 102 13.67 -9.05 -5.10
N CYS A 103 13.14 -7.84 -5.28
CA CYS A 103 13.18 -7.08 -6.54
C CYS A 103 14.60 -6.60 -6.89
#